data_AF-A0A375GE89-F1
#
_entry.id   AF-A0A375GE89-F1
#
_cell.length_a   1.000
_cell.length_b   1.000
_cell.length_c   1.000
_cell.angle_alpha   90.00
_cell.angle_beta   90.00
_cell.angle_gamma   90.00
#
_symmetry.space_group_name_H-M   'P 1'
#
loop_
_entity.id
_entity.type
_entity.pdbx_description
1 polymer ?
#
loop_
_entity_poly.entity_id
_entity_poly.type
_entity_poly.pdbx_seq_one_letter_code
_entity_poly.pdbx_strand_id
1 'polypeptide(L)'
;MENDWRVEQYRDMDVYVQVSPQGQGSIGRWGYEVRVAQEGVDPADAGDTEVLVSGSQQFATRHAAEVAAFGAGYALVDRLLGPPPE
;
A
#
# COMPACT_ATOMS: atom_id res chain seq x y z
N MET A 1 -17.38 1.93 -9.39
CA MET A 1 -16.37 2.53 -8.50
C MET A 1 -15.09 1.77 -8.77
N GLU A 2 -14.28 2.31 -9.66
CA GLU A 2 -12.97 1.75 -10.00
C GLU A 2 -12.10 1.72 -8.73
N ASN A 3 -11.70 0.53 -8.32
CA ASN A 3 -10.64 0.35 -7.33
C ASN A 3 -9.32 0.67 -8.07
N ASP A 4 -8.93 1.95 -8.10
CA ASP A 4 -7.67 2.43 -8.69
C ASP A 4 -6.48 1.96 -7.83
N TRP A 5 -6.17 0.67 -7.90
CA TRP A 5 -4.92 0.13 -7.39
C TRP A 5 -3.77 0.73 -8.21
N ARG A 6 -2.90 1.47 -7.54
CA ARG A 6 -1.64 1.96 -8.07
C ARG A 6 -0.58 0.91 -7.79
N VAL A 7 0.07 0.42 -8.83
CA VAL A 7 1.12 -0.59 -8.70
C VAL A 7 2.44 0.07 -9.04
N GLU A 8 3.44 -0.15 -8.19
CA GLU A 8 4.81 0.26 -8.46
C GLU A 8 5.79 -0.83 -8.07
N GLN A 9 6.76 -1.10 -8.95
CA GLN A 9 7.80 -2.07 -8.70
C GLN A 9 8.92 -1.44 -7.86
N TYR A 10 9.29 -2.09 -6.77
CA TYR A 10 10.38 -1.69 -5.90
C TYR A 10 11.16 -2.92 -5.43
N ARG A 11 12.46 -2.97 -5.75
CA ARG A 11 13.41 -4.05 -5.35
C ARG A 11 12.89 -5.47 -5.69
N ASP A 12 12.49 -5.68 -6.94
CA ASP A 12 11.95 -6.98 -7.43
C ASP A 12 10.63 -7.42 -6.75
N MET A 13 9.93 -6.47 -6.10
CA MET A 13 8.59 -6.67 -5.54
C MET A 13 7.60 -5.67 -6.14
N ASP A 14 6.34 -6.08 -6.27
CA ASP A 14 5.25 -5.23 -6.71
C ASP A 14 4.49 -4.67 -5.51
N VAL A 15 4.47 -3.35 -5.39
CA VAL A 15 3.79 -2.60 -4.33
C VAL A 15 2.47 -2.05 -4.86
N TYR A 16 1.37 -2.66 -4.44
CA TYR A 16 0.01 -2.30 -4.77
C TYR A 16 -0.55 -1.38 -3.70
N VAL A 17 -0.82 -0.12 -4.04
CA VAL A 17 -1.40 0.89 -3.17
C VAL A 17 -2.81 1.21 -3.61
N GLN A 18 -3.74 1.19 -2.67
CA GLN A 18 -5.09 1.66 -2.86
C GLN A 18 -5.46 2.66 -1.78
N VAL A 19 -6.05 3.78 -2.19
CA VAL A 19 -6.55 4.81 -1.28
C VAL A 19 -8.06 4.91 -1.39
N SER A 20 -8.72 4.83 -0.24
CA SER A 20 -10.18 4.82 -0.17
C SER A 20 -10.68 5.75 0.94
N PRO A 21 -11.78 6.49 0.71
CA PRO A 21 -12.36 7.33 1.73
C PRO A 21 -12.91 6.46 2.87
N GLN A 22 -12.54 6.79 4.10
CA GLN A 22 -12.95 6.10 5.32
C GLN A 22 -14.22 6.76 5.87
N GLY A 23 -15.36 6.10 5.64
CA GLY A 23 -16.68 6.52 6.12
C GLY A 23 -17.55 7.18 5.05
N GLN A 24 -18.84 6.83 5.05
CA GLN A 24 -19.82 7.35 4.09
C GLN A 24 -20.02 8.86 4.32
N GLY A 25 -19.52 9.70 3.40
CA GLY A 25 -19.68 11.16 3.45
C GLY A 25 -18.66 11.91 4.31
N SER A 26 -17.58 11.26 4.77
CA SER A 26 -16.52 11.95 5.51
C SER A 26 -15.56 12.65 4.55
N ILE A 27 -15.80 13.94 4.31
CA ILE A 27 -14.84 14.82 3.63
C ILE A 27 -13.61 14.93 4.52
N GLY A 28 -12.47 14.44 4.03
CA GLY A 28 -11.19 14.54 4.75
C GLY A 28 -10.83 13.38 5.66
N ARG A 29 -11.38 12.17 5.42
CA ARG A 29 -10.87 10.94 6.02
C ARG A 29 -10.55 9.94 4.92
N TRP A 30 -9.28 9.79 4.63
CA TRP A 30 -8.75 8.83 3.67
C TRP A 30 -7.95 7.79 4.43
N GLY A 31 -8.16 6.53 4.08
CA GLY A 31 -7.31 5.43 4.48
C GLY A 31 -6.62 4.86 3.25
N TYR A 32 -5.67 3.99 3.50
CA TYR A 32 -4.98 3.28 2.45
C TYR A 32 -4.85 1.79 2.79
N GLU A 33 -4.68 1.00 1.75
CA GLU A 33 -4.31 -0.40 1.78
C GLU A 33 -3.11 -0.57 0.86
N VAL A 34 -2.07 -1.20 1.39
CA VAL A 34 -0.88 -1.58 0.65
C VAL A 34 -0.83 -3.08 0.62
N ARG A 35 -0.51 -3.66 -0.53
CA ARG A 35 -0.19 -5.07 -0.68
C ARG A 35 1.15 -5.17 -1.37
N VAL A 36 2.03 -5.99 -0.85
CA VAL A 36 3.34 -6.25 -1.44
C VAL A 36 3.40 -7.72 -1.79
N ALA A 37 3.65 -8.01 -3.06
CA ALA A 37 3.85 -9.37 -3.56
C ALA A 37 5.20 -9.45 -4.30
N GLN A 38 5.76 -10.64 -4.39
CA GLN A 38 6.92 -10.87 -5.25
C GLN A 38 6.56 -10.64 -6.72
N GLU A 39 7.52 -10.19 -7.53
CA GLU A 39 7.30 -9.98 -8.97
C GLU A 39 6.70 -11.24 -9.62
N GLY A 40 5.54 -11.08 -10.26
CA GLY A 40 4.84 -12.16 -10.96
C GLY A 40 3.99 -13.07 -10.06
N VAL A 41 3.87 -12.79 -8.76
CA VAL A 41 2.92 -13.44 -7.86
C VAL A 41 1.62 -12.64 -7.80
N ASP A 42 0.49 -13.33 -7.91
CA ASP A 42 -0.82 -12.69 -7.77
C ASP A 42 -1.00 -12.13 -6.35
N PRO A 43 -1.23 -10.82 -6.17
CA PRO A 43 -1.43 -10.19 -4.85
C PRO A 43 -2.77 -10.57 -4.19
N ALA A 44 -3.56 -11.42 -4.86
CA ALA A 44 -4.77 -12.04 -4.32
C ALA A 44 -4.46 -13.39 -3.64
N ASP A 45 -3.28 -13.96 -3.86
CA ASP A 45 -2.83 -15.18 -3.21
C ASP A 45 -2.32 -14.84 -1.80
N ALA A 46 -3.14 -15.15 -0.80
CA ALA A 46 -2.96 -14.72 0.58
C ALA A 46 -1.77 -15.38 1.30
N GLY A 47 -1.03 -16.27 0.63
CA GLY A 47 0.09 -17.01 1.20
C GLY A 47 1.43 -16.26 1.20
N ASP A 48 1.68 -15.40 0.21
CA ASP A 48 2.97 -14.74 -0.02
C ASP A 48 2.86 -13.20 -0.13
N THR A 49 1.65 -12.68 0.08
CA THR A 49 1.36 -11.25 -0.06
C THR A 49 1.27 -10.59 1.31
N GLU A 50 2.16 -9.63 1.56
CA GLU A 50 2.14 -8.85 2.78
C GLU A 50 1.16 -7.68 2.63
N VAL A 51 0.19 -7.58 3.54
CA VAL A 51 -0.87 -6.55 3.48
C VAL A 51 -0.73 -5.59 4.65
N LEU A 52 -0.67 -4.30 4.34
CA LEU A 52 -0.59 -3.22 5.32
C LEU A 52 -1.74 -2.23 5.10
N VAL A 53 -2.58 -2.09 6.11
CA VAL A 53 -3.71 -1.14 6.10
C VAL A 53 -3.44 0.03 7.04
N SER A 54 -3.89 1.21 6.64
CA SER A 54 -3.80 2.45 7.44
C SER A 54 -4.45 2.33 8.83
N GLY A 55 -5.41 1.42 8.99
CA GLY A 55 -6.09 1.16 10.27
C GLY A 55 -6.77 2.42 10.81
N SER A 56 -6.32 2.89 11.98
CA SER A 56 -6.84 4.12 12.63
C SER A 56 -6.21 5.41 12.12
N GLN A 57 -5.18 5.33 11.25
CA GLN A 57 -4.52 6.49 10.69
C GLN A 57 -5.40 7.04 9.55
N GLN A 58 -5.72 8.33 9.64
CA GLN A 58 -6.68 8.99 8.75
C GLN A 58 -6.01 10.21 8.13
N PHE A 59 -6.10 10.34 6.81
CA PHE A 59 -5.52 11.45 6.07
C PHE A 59 -6.58 12.45 5.62
N ALA A 60 -6.24 13.73 5.68
CA ALA A 60 -7.11 14.81 5.24
C ALA A 60 -7.34 14.82 3.71
N THR A 61 -6.43 14.23 2.92
CA THR A 61 -6.53 14.20 1.46
C THR A 61 -6.16 12.82 0.90
N ARG A 62 -6.71 12.49 -0.27
CA ARG A 62 -6.35 11.27 -1.03
C ARG A 62 -4.84 11.20 -1.28
N HIS A 63 -4.25 12.32 -1.70
CA HIS A 63 -2.83 12.37 -2.03
C HIS A 63 -1.94 12.15 -0.81
N ALA A 64 -2.30 12.69 0.36
CA ALA A 64 -1.55 12.41 1.59
C ALA A 64 -1.62 10.92 2.00
N ALA A 65 -2.79 10.29 1.85
CA ALA A 65 -2.93 8.85 2.05
C ALA A 65 -2.08 8.05 1.06
N GLU A 66 -2.03 8.46 -0.20
CA GLU A 66 -1.29 7.79 -1.27
C GLU A 66 0.22 7.85 -1.01
N VAL A 67 0.76 9.03 -0.71
CA VAL A 67 2.18 9.21 -0.37
C VAL A 67 2.56 8.39 0.87
N ALA A 68 1.71 8.37 1.90
CA ALA A 68 1.96 7.57 3.09
C ALA A 68 1.88 6.06 2.82
N ALA A 69 0.97 5.63 1.95
CA ALA A 69 0.82 4.24 1.54
C ALA A 69 2.04 3.73 0.79
N PHE A 70 2.53 4.50 -0.20
CA PHE A 70 3.77 4.17 -0.90
C PHE A 70 4.96 4.10 0.07
N GLY A 71 5.11 5.09 0.93
CA GLY A 71 6.16 5.08 1.96
C GLY A 71 6.10 3.86 2.87
N ALA A 72 4.90 3.46 3.30
CA ALA A 72 4.71 2.24 4.09
C ALA A 72 5.01 0.96 3.29
N GLY A 73 4.67 0.93 2.00
CA GLY A 73 4.98 -0.18 1.09
C GLY A 73 6.47 -0.39 0.87
N TYR A 74 7.22 0.68 0.60
CA TYR A 74 8.68 0.56 0.48
C TYR A 74 9.32 0.10 1.80
N ALA A 75 8.89 0.65 2.93
CA ALA A 75 9.39 0.22 4.25
C ALA A 75 9.07 -1.25 4.54
N LEU A 76 7.94 -1.77 4.04
CA LEU A 76 7.57 -3.18 4.12
C LEU A 76 8.51 -4.04 3.26
N VAL A 77 8.74 -3.64 2.00
CA VAL A 77 9.70 -4.31 1.10
C VAL A 77 11.11 -4.32 1.69
N ASP A 78 11.59 -3.19 2.21
CA ASP A 78 12.90 -3.08 2.87
C ASP A 78 13.00 -3.99 4.11
N ARG A 79 11.88 -4.24 4.80
CA ARG A 79 11.85 -5.18 5.92
C ARG A 79 11.88 -6.63 5.46
N LEU A 80 11.22 -6.95 4.33
CA LEU A 80 11.14 -8.31 3.78
C LEU A 80 12.46 -8.74 3.14
N LEU A 81 13.06 -7.87 2.33
CA LEU A 81 14.33 -8.14 1.65
C LEU A 81 15.56 -7.88 2.54
N GLY A 82 15.36 -7.16 3.64
CA GLY A 82 16.44 -6.65 4.48
C GLY A 82 17.05 -5.35 3.93
N PRO A 83 17.86 -4.66 4.76
CA PRO A 83 18.52 -3.43 4.34
C PRO A 83 19.41 -3.70 3.12
N PRO A 84 19.52 -2.74 2.17
CA PRO A 84 20.47 -2.86 1.07
C PRO A 84 21.87 -3.21 1.57
N PRO A 85 22.61 -4.09 0.89
CA PRO A 85 24.04 -4.19 1.14
C PRO A 85 24.68 -2.84 0.83
N GLU A 86 25.52 -2.34 1.75
CA GLU A 86 26.31 -1.10 1.61
C GLU A 86 27.31 -1.15 0.44
#